data_AF-A0A818A7N9-F1
#
_entry.id   AF-A0A818A7N9-F1
#
_cell.length_a   1.000
_cell.length_b   1.000
_cell.length_c   1.000
_cell.angle_alpha   90.00
_cell.angle_beta   90.00
_cell.angle_gamma   90.00
#
_symmetry.space_group_name_H-M   'P 1'
#
loop_
_entity.id
_entity.type
_entity.pdbx_description
1 polymer ?
#
loop_
_entity_poly.entity_id
_entity_poly.type
_entity_poly.pdbx_seq_one_letter_code
_entity_poly.pdbx_strand_id
1 'polypeptide(L)'
;NPGYTFDPSRNTCAQITSNFQLSLRLDRYLLHKLHNISYSIEHLNMIGLETIPIDPINNKYINQSDHYALQLIINFRIRSISQRSALVLLPPMNIWPLIESFREKYDPLFNQLPPHINLLWPFFDLIDTEDDEENILLPLRLLLAQCKSFNIEINEIDSFKENHITFLKLNQQSTKHVKQLYENIKQLFPQWLLA
;
A
#
# COMPACT_ATOMS: atom_id res chain seq x y z
N ASN A 1 -23.40 7.91 -12.38
CA ASN A 1 -23.04 8.01 -13.80
C ASN A 1 -22.38 6.69 -14.19
N PRO A 2 -22.92 5.90 -15.15
CA PRO A 2 -22.35 4.63 -15.59
C PRO A 2 -21.00 4.76 -16.33
N GLY A 3 -20.42 5.96 -16.45
CA GLY A 3 -19.06 6.17 -16.93
C GLY A 3 -18.89 6.06 -18.45
N TYR A 4 -19.97 6.28 -19.21
CA TYR A 4 -19.91 6.31 -20.68
C TYR A 4 -19.28 7.61 -21.15
N THR A 5 -18.19 7.51 -21.91
CA THR A 5 -17.59 8.68 -22.58
C THR A 5 -18.23 8.96 -23.93
N PHE A 6 -18.91 7.96 -24.50
CA PHE A 6 -19.79 8.14 -25.65
C PHE A 6 -21.22 7.78 -25.22
N ASP A 7 -22.13 8.74 -25.23
CA ASP A 7 -23.50 8.53 -24.76
C ASP A 7 -24.53 9.28 -25.62
N PRO A 8 -25.09 8.62 -26.67
CA PRO A 8 -26.09 9.20 -27.55
C PRO A 8 -27.36 9.70 -26.85
N SER A 9 -27.65 9.21 -25.63
CA SER A 9 -28.80 9.65 -24.85
C SER A 9 -28.59 11.01 -24.16
N ARG A 10 -27.34 11.47 -24.05
CA ARG A 10 -26.95 12.68 -23.30
C ARG A 10 -26.10 13.65 -24.10
N ASN A 11 -25.49 13.20 -25.18
CA ASN A 11 -24.63 13.98 -26.05
C ASN A 11 -25.28 14.08 -27.44
N THR A 12 -25.68 15.29 -27.83
CA THR A 12 -26.37 15.52 -29.11
C THR A 12 -25.46 15.23 -30.32
N CYS A 13 -24.16 15.49 -30.22
CA CYS A 13 -23.20 15.09 -31.26
C CYS A 13 -23.15 13.57 -31.39
N ALA A 14 -23.05 12.84 -30.27
CA ALA A 14 -23.08 11.38 -30.26
C ALA A 14 -24.39 10.83 -30.82
N GLN A 15 -25.52 11.48 -30.54
CA GLN A 15 -26.82 11.12 -31.09
C GLN A 15 -26.83 11.21 -32.62
N ILE A 16 -26.23 12.26 -33.18
CA ILE A 16 -26.15 12.48 -34.63
C ILE A 16 -25.16 11.52 -35.28
N THR A 17 -24.01 11.26 -34.65
CA THR A 17 -22.94 10.43 -35.25
C THR A 17 -23.12 8.93 -35.02
N SER A 18 -24.02 8.50 -34.12
CA SER A 18 -24.22 7.09 -33.80
C SER A 18 -25.17 6.37 -34.76
N ASN A 19 -24.70 5.25 -35.32
CA ASN A 19 -25.53 4.35 -36.13
C ASN A 19 -26.47 3.48 -35.29
N PHE A 20 -26.05 3.09 -34.09
CA PHE A 20 -26.75 2.08 -33.26
C PHE A 20 -27.28 2.65 -31.94
N GLN A 21 -27.04 3.94 -31.65
CA GLN A 21 -27.49 4.63 -30.44
C GLN A 21 -27.05 3.93 -29.13
N LEU A 22 -25.89 3.28 -29.16
CA LEU A 22 -25.33 2.57 -28.01
C LEU A 22 -24.38 3.48 -27.22
N SER A 23 -24.56 3.54 -25.91
CA SER A 23 -23.62 4.18 -25.00
C SER A 23 -22.40 3.28 -24.76
N LEU A 24 -21.19 3.84 -24.89
CA LEU A 24 -19.92 3.11 -24.86
C LEU A 24 -18.91 3.78 -23.91
N ARG A 25 -18.02 2.95 -23.36
CA ARG A 25 -16.82 3.39 -22.62
C ARG A 25 -15.61 3.28 -23.53
N LEU A 26 -15.36 4.34 -24.29
CA LEU A 26 -14.29 4.36 -25.30
C LEU A 26 -12.93 4.66 -24.66
N ASP A 27 -12.90 5.49 -23.62
CA ASP A 27 -11.65 5.89 -22.96
C ASP A 27 -11.35 5.04 -21.74
N ARG A 28 -10.08 4.69 -21.57
CA ARG A 28 -9.58 3.89 -20.44
C ARG A 28 -8.17 4.31 -20.09
N TYR A 29 -7.89 4.39 -18.79
CA TYR A 29 -6.52 4.44 -18.27
C TYR A 29 -6.12 3.06 -17.77
N LEU A 30 -5.00 2.55 -18.27
CA LEU A 30 -4.36 1.34 -17.72
C LEU A 30 -3.12 1.78 -16.96
N LEU A 31 -3.12 1.51 -15.65
CA LEU A 31 -1.96 1.75 -14.80
C LEU A 31 -1.21 0.44 -14.60
N HIS A 32 0.03 0.40 -15.08
CA HIS A 32 0.95 -0.68 -14.75
C HIS A 32 1.56 -0.39 -13.37
N LYS A 33 1.38 -1.32 -12.43
CA LYS A 33 1.94 -1.20 -11.08
C LYS A 33 3.45 -1.44 -11.14
N LEU A 34 4.25 -0.40 -10.92
CA LEU A 34 5.68 -0.51 -10.73
C LEU A 34 5.96 -0.83 -9.26
N HIS A 35 6.84 -1.79 -8.99
CA HIS A 35 7.02 -2.34 -7.63
C HIS A 35 7.36 -1.25 -6.60
N ASN A 36 8.20 -0.27 -6.95
CA ASN A 36 8.73 0.77 -6.05
C ASN A 36 7.98 2.11 -6.08
N ILE A 37 6.86 2.20 -6.80
CA ILE A 37 6.11 3.45 -6.95
C ILE A 37 4.69 3.22 -6.45
N SER A 38 4.33 3.91 -5.36
CA SER A 38 2.92 4.07 -4.99
C SER A 38 2.29 5.20 -5.78
N TYR A 39 0.97 5.14 -5.91
CA TYR A 39 0.21 6.21 -6.52
C TYR A 39 -1.09 6.42 -5.79
N SER A 40 -1.54 7.67 -5.74
CA SER A 40 -2.88 8.04 -5.29
C SER A 40 -3.60 8.78 -6.41
N ILE A 41 -4.89 8.48 -6.59
CA ILE A 41 -5.73 9.20 -7.56
C ILE A 41 -6.18 10.49 -6.88
N GLU A 42 -5.68 11.63 -7.37
CA GLU A 42 -6.13 12.95 -6.89
C GLU A 42 -7.46 13.32 -7.54
N HIS A 43 -7.59 13.03 -8.84
CA HIS A 43 -8.76 13.41 -9.60
C HIS A 43 -9.07 12.38 -10.69
N LEU A 44 -10.33 11.96 -10.77
CA LEU A 44 -10.84 11.17 -11.89
C LEU A 44 -12.19 11.72 -12.31
N ASN A 45 -12.19 12.48 -13.40
CA ASN A 45 -13.37 13.19 -13.87
C ASN A 45 -13.61 12.99 -15.37
N MET A 46 -14.86 13.21 -15.76
CA MET A 46 -15.25 13.33 -17.17
C MET A 46 -15.24 14.81 -17.54
N ILE A 47 -14.56 15.16 -18.63
CA ILE A 47 -14.43 16.53 -19.13
C ILE A 47 -15.04 16.66 -20.53
N GLY A 48 -15.21 17.90 -21.00
CA GLY A 48 -15.90 18.16 -22.28
C GLY A 48 -17.42 18.03 -22.20
N LEU A 49 -17.98 18.12 -20.98
CA LEU A 49 -19.43 18.08 -20.73
C LEU A 49 -20.14 19.36 -21.17
N GLU A 50 -19.38 20.43 -21.42
CA GLU A 50 -19.91 21.73 -21.80
C GLU A 50 -20.58 21.67 -23.18
N THR A 51 -21.59 22.52 -23.33
CA THR A 51 -22.29 22.71 -24.58
C THR A 51 -22.09 24.13 -25.08
N ILE A 52 -22.09 24.29 -26.40
CA ILE A 52 -22.01 25.57 -27.07
C ILE A 52 -23.37 25.93 -27.65
N PRO A 53 -23.80 27.19 -27.57
CA PRO A 53 -25.07 27.62 -28.15
C PRO A 53 -24.99 27.58 -29.68
N ILE A 54 -25.97 26.97 -30.31
CA ILE A 54 -26.16 27.01 -31.77
C ILE A 54 -27.36 27.88 -32.16
N ASP A 55 -28.36 27.95 -31.28
CA ASP A 55 -29.52 28.84 -31.41
C ASP A 55 -30.05 29.11 -29.99
N PRO A 56 -29.44 30.06 -29.26
CA PRO A 56 -29.78 30.32 -27.86
C PRO A 56 -31.20 30.86 -27.67
N ILE A 57 -31.78 31.50 -28.68
CA ILE A 57 -33.15 32.02 -28.63
C ILE A 57 -34.15 30.87 -28.46
N ASN A 58 -33.90 29.74 -29.14
CA ASN A 58 -34.72 28.53 -29.02
C ASN A 58 -34.14 27.50 -28.05
N ASN A 59 -33.23 27.92 -27.15
CA ASN A 59 -32.58 27.06 -26.17
C ASN A 59 -31.86 25.84 -26.78
N LYS A 60 -31.29 25.99 -27.98
CA LYS A 60 -30.53 24.92 -28.66
C LYS A 60 -29.05 25.04 -28.39
N TYR A 61 -28.49 23.98 -27.82
CA TYR A 61 -27.10 23.82 -27.49
C TYR A 61 -26.60 22.49 -28.05
N ILE A 62 -25.31 22.41 -28.34
CA ILE A 62 -24.68 21.19 -28.83
C ILE A 62 -23.40 20.92 -28.04
N ASN A 63 -23.08 19.65 -27.81
CA ASN A 63 -21.80 19.27 -27.23
C ASN A 63 -20.66 19.61 -28.20
N GLN A 64 -19.49 19.93 -27.65
CA GLN A 64 -18.32 20.28 -28.47
C GLN A 64 -17.74 19.10 -29.26
N SER A 65 -18.02 17.87 -28.81
CA SER A 65 -17.55 16.61 -29.42
C SER A 65 -18.62 15.53 -29.24
N ASP A 66 -18.58 14.48 -30.07
CA ASP A 66 -19.44 13.29 -29.93
C ASP A 66 -18.98 12.33 -28.83
N HIS A 67 -17.83 12.60 -28.22
CA HIS A 67 -17.36 11.92 -27.03
C HIS A 67 -16.87 12.94 -25.99
N TYR A 68 -17.17 12.63 -24.74
CA TYR A 68 -16.50 13.22 -23.58
C TYR A 68 -15.10 12.63 -23.45
N ALA A 69 -14.23 13.29 -22.68
CA ALA A 69 -12.93 12.72 -22.34
C ALA A 69 -12.89 12.34 -20.85
N LEU A 70 -12.05 11.37 -20.50
CA LEU A 70 -11.65 11.13 -19.11
C LEU A 70 -10.40 11.94 -18.81
N GLN A 71 -10.35 12.53 -17.62
CA GLN A 71 -9.19 13.18 -17.05
C GLN A 71 -8.82 12.45 -15.76
N LEU A 72 -7.57 12.01 -15.69
CA LEU A 72 -6.99 11.36 -14.53
C LEU A 72 -5.75 12.15 -14.08
N ILE A 73 -5.78 12.65 -12.84
CA ILE A 73 -4.63 13.26 -12.17
C ILE A 73 -4.15 12.28 -11.10
N ILE A 74 -2.88 11.89 -11.21
CA ILE A 74 -2.25 10.88 -10.36
C ILE A 74 -1.01 11.47 -9.74
N ASN A 75 -0.85 11.28 -8.44
CA ASN A 75 0.38 11.55 -7.75
C ASN A 75 1.18 10.27 -7.60
N PHE A 76 2.38 10.24 -8.18
CA PHE A 76 3.33 9.15 -7.99
C PHE A 76 4.28 9.47 -6.85
N ARG A 77 4.54 8.50 -5.99
CA ARG A 77 5.50 8.62 -4.89
C ARG A 77 6.43 7.42 -4.90
N ILE A 78 7.73 7.70 -4.83
CA ILE A 78 8.73 6.66 -4.56
C ILE A 78 8.62 6.36 -3.07
N ARG A 79 8.40 5.09 -2.73
CA ARG A 79 8.40 4.69 -1.33
C ARG A 79 9.83 4.48 -0.86
N SER A 80 10.30 5.38 0.00
CA SER A 80 11.56 5.21 0.69
C SER A 80 11.43 4.22 1.84
N ILE A 81 12.43 3.37 1.97
CA ILE A 81 12.65 2.59 3.19
C ILE A 81 13.42 3.49 4.16
N SER A 82 13.05 3.42 5.44
CA SER A 82 13.51 4.31 6.50
C SER A 82 14.02 3.49 7.67
N GLN A 83 15.16 3.89 8.23
CA GLN A 83 15.68 3.30 9.47
C GLN A 83 14.85 3.68 10.71
N ARG A 84 13.86 4.57 10.54
CA ARG A 84 12.98 5.05 11.62
C ARG A 84 11.82 4.10 11.94
N SER A 85 11.59 3.10 11.11
CA SER A 85 10.50 2.13 11.28
C SER A 85 11.00 0.70 11.12
N ALA A 86 10.31 -0.22 11.79
CA ALA A 86 10.56 -1.65 11.74
C ALA A 86 9.22 -2.39 11.84
N LEU A 87 9.13 -3.55 11.20
CA LEU A 87 8.09 -4.52 11.49
C LEU A 87 8.66 -5.58 12.42
N VAL A 88 8.04 -5.75 13.59
CA VAL A 88 8.58 -6.58 14.67
C VAL A 88 7.52 -7.48 15.29
N LEU A 89 7.95 -8.57 15.91
CA LEU A 89 7.16 -9.31 16.89
C LEU A 89 7.51 -8.81 18.29
N LEU A 90 6.48 -8.46 19.06
CA LEU A 90 6.63 -8.11 20.47
C LEU A 90 6.37 -9.35 21.34
N PRO A 91 7.27 -9.67 22.29
CA PRO A 91 6.98 -10.67 23.30
C PRO A 91 5.84 -10.19 24.22
N PRO A 92 5.10 -11.11 24.86
CA PRO A 92 4.15 -10.76 25.90
C PRO A 92 4.78 -9.92 27.02
N MET A 93 4.09 -8.89 27.51
CA MET A 93 4.63 -7.95 28.50
C MET A 93 5.05 -8.61 29.81
N ASN A 94 4.45 -9.73 30.19
CA ASN A 94 4.79 -10.46 31.41
C ASN A 94 6.22 -11.04 31.41
N ILE A 95 6.85 -11.20 30.25
CA ILE A 95 8.25 -11.66 30.15
C ILE A 95 9.26 -10.52 29.96
N TRP A 96 8.79 -9.28 29.82
CA TRP A 96 9.67 -8.13 29.61
C TRP A 96 10.64 -7.88 30.75
N PRO A 97 10.25 -7.94 32.05
CA PRO A 97 11.20 -7.68 33.14
C PRO A 97 12.43 -8.60 33.10
N LEU A 98 12.25 -9.85 32.69
CA LEU A 98 13.35 -10.79 32.52
C LEU A 98 14.30 -10.34 31.40
N ILE A 99 13.77 -10.00 30.22
CA ILE A 99 14.57 -9.59 29.07
C ILE A 99 15.24 -8.24 29.33
N GLU A 100 14.51 -7.29 29.91
CA GLU A 100 14.95 -5.93 30.22
C GLU A 100 16.08 -5.92 31.24
N SER A 101 16.11 -6.85 32.21
CA SER A 101 17.24 -6.97 33.15
C SER A 101 18.60 -7.20 32.46
N PHE A 102 18.60 -7.85 31.28
CA PHE A 102 19.80 -7.99 30.46
C PHE A 102 20.03 -6.75 29.58
N ARG A 103 18.96 -6.23 28.97
CA ARG A 103 19.05 -5.09 28.05
C ARG A 103 19.52 -3.81 28.76
N GLU A 104 19.05 -3.55 29.98
CA GLU A 104 19.48 -2.40 30.79
C GLU A 104 21.01 -2.34 30.94
N LYS A 105 21.66 -3.50 31.03
CA LYS A 105 23.11 -3.60 31.21
C LYS A 105 23.91 -3.57 29.91
N TYR A 106 23.36 -4.08 28.82
CA TYR A 106 24.14 -4.40 27.61
C TYR A 106 23.60 -3.79 26.30
N ASP A 107 22.36 -3.31 26.27
CA ASP A 107 21.71 -2.80 25.06
C ASP A 107 21.68 -1.26 25.05
N PRO A 108 22.46 -0.59 24.18
CA PRO A 108 22.44 0.86 24.06
C PRO A 108 21.06 1.44 23.68
N LEU A 109 20.19 0.62 23.09
CA LEU A 109 18.84 0.99 22.67
C LEU A 109 17.77 0.64 23.70
N PHE A 110 18.16 0.26 24.93
CA PHE A 110 17.24 -0.09 26.01
C PHE A 110 16.11 0.92 26.21
N ASN A 111 16.43 2.22 26.25
CA ASN A 111 15.46 3.29 26.46
C ASN A 111 14.67 3.70 25.20
N GLN A 112 15.03 3.17 24.02
CA GLN A 112 14.46 3.60 22.74
C GLN A 112 13.49 2.58 22.16
N LEU A 113 13.77 1.29 22.37
CA LEU A 113 13.00 0.20 21.78
C LEU A 113 12.60 -0.79 22.87
N PRO A 114 11.37 -1.33 22.85
CA PRO A 114 11.01 -2.46 23.70
C PRO A 114 11.74 -3.73 23.26
N PRO A 115 11.76 -4.80 24.08
CA PRO A 115 12.19 -6.11 23.62
C PRO A 115 11.40 -6.54 22.38
N HIS A 116 12.09 -7.01 21.34
CA HIS A 116 11.43 -7.34 20.07
C HIS A 116 12.22 -8.38 19.26
N ILE A 117 11.56 -8.97 18.27
CA ILE A 117 12.18 -9.77 17.20
C ILE A 117 11.93 -9.05 15.88
N ASN A 118 12.99 -8.64 15.19
CA ASN A 118 12.88 -8.00 13.88
C ASN A 118 12.34 -8.99 12.83
N LEU A 119 11.28 -8.61 12.13
CA LEU A 119 10.82 -9.29 10.91
C LEU A 119 11.35 -8.56 9.68
N LEU A 120 11.10 -7.25 9.59
CA LEU A 120 11.64 -6.40 8.54
C LEU A 120 12.22 -5.13 9.15
N TRP A 121 13.51 -4.90 8.93
CA TRP A 121 14.18 -3.65 9.23
C TRP A 121 15.28 -3.41 8.18
N PRO A 122 15.44 -2.18 7.66
CA PRO A 122 14.53 -1.04 7.83
C PRO A 122 13.15 -1.29 7.19
N PHE A 123 12.11 -0.53 7.56
CA PHE A 123 10.75 -0.67 7.01
C PHE A 123 10.29 0.62 6.29
N PHE A 124 9.09 0.66 5.73
CA PHE A 124 8.59 1.85 5.00
C PHE A 124 8.57 3.09 5.89
N ASP A 125 8.89 4.26 5.32
CA ASP A 125 8.71 5.54 6.03
C ASP A 125 7.22 5.85 6.19
N LEU A 126 6.62 5.34 7.26
CA LEU A 126 5.21 5.55 7.56
C LEU A 126 5.04 6.95 8.14
N ILE A 127 4.18 7.75 7.51
CA ILE A 127 3.83 9.12 7.94
C ILE A 127 2.32 9.23 8.23
N ASP A 128 1.68 8.10 8.53
CA ASP A 128 0.28 7.94 8.89
C ASP A 128 -0.69 8.55 7.86
N THR A 129 -0.45 8.26 6.59
CA THR A 129 -1.33 8.67 5.48
C THR A 129 -2.35 7.61 5.10
N GLU A 130 -3.42 8.00 4.40
CA GLU A 130 -4.38 7.05 3.81
C GLU A 130 -3.68 6.04 2.88
N ASP A 131 -2.62 6.47 2.17
CA ASP A 131 -1.79 5.59 1.32
C ASP A 131 -1.01 4.54 2.13
N ASP A 132 -0.57 4.88 3.36
CA ASP A 132 0.06 3.91 4.27
C ASP A 132 -0.95 2.87 4.74
N GLU A 133 -2.15 3.32 5.11
CA GLU A 133 -3.25 2.47 5.54
C GLU A 133 -3.66 1.48 4.44
N GLU A 134 -3.96 1.98 3.25
CA GLU A 134 -4.50 1.17 2.15
C GLU A 134 -3.48 0.22 1.53
N ASN A 135 -2.22 0.66 1.40
CA ASN A 135 -1.22 -0.07 0.60
C ASN A 135 -0.14 -0.75 1.45
N ILE A 136 -0.11 -0.55 2.78
CA ILE A 136 0.84 -1.24 3.68
C ILE A 136 0.08 -1.95 4.79
N LEU A 137 -0.65 -1.19 5.62
CA LEU A 137 -1.21 -1.71 6.86
C LEU A 137 -2.40 -2.63 6.62
N LEU A 138 -3.28 -2.32 5.66
CA LEU A 138 -4.42 -3.14 5.32
C LEU A 138 -4.01 -4.49 4.70
N PRO A 139 -3.14 -4.55 3.66
CA PRO A 139 -2.64 -5.82 3.13
C PRO A 139 -1.94 -6.67 4.20
N LEU A 140 -1.14 -6.03 5.06
CA LEU A 140 -0.48 -6.70 6.17
C LEU A 140 -1.50 -7.27 7.16
N ARG A 141 -2.52 -6.50 7.56
CA ARG A 141 -3.61 -6.97 8.43
C ARG A 141 -4.37 -8.15 7.83
N LEU A 142 -4.70 -8.08 6.53
CA LEU A 142 -5.41 -9.16 5.84
C LEU A 142 -4.59 -10.45 5.79
N LEU A 143 -3.27 -10.36 5.54
CA LEU A 143 -2.38 -11.51 5.60
C LEU A 143 -2.27 -12.08 7.03
N LEU A 144 -2.05 -11.22 8.02
CA LEU A 144 -1.88 -11.62 9.42
C LEU A 144 -3.17 -12.20 10.00
N ALA A 145 -4.34 -11.74 9.58
CA ALA A 145 -5.63 -12.30 9.98
C ALA A 145 -5.83 -13.77 9.54
N GLN A 146 -5.10 -14.22 8.52
CA GLN A 146 -5.11 -15.62 8.05
C GLN A 146 -4.07 -16.49 8.76
N CYS A 147 -3.15 -15.87 9.49
CA CYS A 147 -2.07 -16.57 10.17
C CYS A 147 -2.57 -17.14 11.52
N LYS A 148 -2.30 -18.43 11.78
CA LYS A 148 -2.55 -19.02 13.09
C LYS A 148 -1.53 -18.50 14.09
N SER A 149 -1.98 -18.19 15.31
CA SER A 149 -1.09 -17.94 16.44
C SER A 149 -0.18 -19.15 16.68
N PHE A 150 1.08 -18.90 17.01
CA PHE A 150 2.06 -19.93 17.33
C PHE A 150 2.86 -19.52 18.57
N ASN A 151 3.43 -20.53 19.25
CA ASN A 151 4.32 -20.30 20.38
C ASN A 151 5.76 -20.11 19.88
N ILE A 152 6.47 -19.21 20.56
CA ILE A 152 7.89 -18.99 20.36
C ILE A 152 8.61 -19.46 21.63
N GLU A 153 9.66 -20.24 21.43
CA GLU A 153 10.53 -20.72 22.49
C GLU A 153 11.96 -20.22 22.23
N ILE A 154 12.54 -19.66 23.28
CA ILE A 154 13.93 -19.19 23.35
C ILE A 154 14.67 -20.18 24.26
N ASN A 155 15.75 -20.76 23.77
CA ASN A 155 16.50 -21.78 24.51
C ASN A 155 18.02 -21.54 24.54
N GLU A 156 18.50 -20.54 23.79
CA GLU A 156 19.92 -20.24 23.65
C GLU A 156 20.17 -18.73 23.66
N ILE A 157 21.41 -18.35 23.96
CA ILE A 157 21.96 -17.02 23.70
C ILE A 157 23.00 -17.18 22.60
N ASP A 158 22.96 -16.32 21.61
CA ASP A 158 23.90 -16.33 20.48
C ASP A 158 24.39 -14.90 20.19
N SER A 159 25.35 -14.75 19.28
CA SER A 159 25.96 -13.46 18.99
C SER A 159 26.42 -13.31 17.54
N PHE A 160 26.21 -12.13 16.97
CA PHE A 160 26.87 -11.69 15.76
C PHE A 160 28.19 -11.00 16.12
N LYS A 161 29.31 -11.65 15.81
CA LYS A 161 30.64 -11.18 16.22
C LYS A 161 31.05 -9.90 15.52
N GLU A 162 30.67 -9.77 14.25
CA GLU A 162 31.03 -8.64 13.39
C GLU A 162 30.46 -7.32 13.92
N ASN A 163 29.26 -7.37 14.50
CA ASN A 163 28.52 -6.19 14.95
C ASN A 163 28.43 -6.09 16.48
N HIS A 164 29.11 -6.99 17.21
CA HIS A 164 29.07 -7.08 18.68
C HIS A 164 27.65 -7.15 19.27
N ILE A 165 26.74 -7.87 18.61
CA ILE A 165 25.35 -8.03 19.06
C ILE A 165 25.21 -9.39 19.72
N THR A 166 24.65 -9.41 20.94
CA THR A 166 24.18 -10.63 21.62
C THR A 166 22.66 -10.66 21.61
N PHE A 167 22.07 -11.81 21.32
CA PHE A 167 20.63 -11.95 21.22
C PHE A 167 20.13 -13.27 21.80
N LEU A 168 18.86 -13.26 22.21
CA LEU A 168 18.12 -14.44 22.62
C LEU A 168 17.70 -15.23 21.38
N LYS A 169 18.19 -16.46 21.24
CA LYS A 169 17.99 -17.29 20.06
C LYS A 169 16.79 -18.21 20.21
N LEU A 170 15.98 -18.24 19.17
CA LEU A 170 14.82 -19.12 19.07
C LEU A 170 15.26 -20.56 18.82
N ASN A 171 14.51 -21.52 19.35
CA ASN A 171 14.72 -22.92 18.99
C ASN A 171 14.42 -23.16 17.49
N GLN A 172 14.77 -24.34 16.98
CA GLN A 172 14.66 -24.64 15.55
C GLN A 172 13.22 -24.56 15.03
N GLN A 173 12.23 -25.02 15.81
CA GLN A 173 10.83 -25.00 15.40
C GLN A 173 10.28 -23.57 15.35
N SER A 174 10.55 -22.76 16.37
CA SER A 174 10.17 -21.35 16.44
C SER A 174 10.82 -20.55 15.32
N THR A 175 12.10 -20.83 15.03
CA THR A 175 12.81 -20.23 13.89
C THR A 175 12.11 -20.53 12.57
N LYS A 176 11.62 -21.76 12.36
CA LYS A 176 10.87 -22.12 11.14
C LYS A 176 9.56 -21.34 11.02
N HIS A 177 8.79 -21.22 12.11
CA HIS A 177 7.55 -20.44 12.10
C HIS A 177 7.79 -18.96 11.78
N VAL A 178 8.78 -18.34 12.44
CA VAL A 178 9.11 -16.93 12.20
C VAL A 178 9.64 -16.72 10.78
N LYS A 179 10.46 -17.64 10.24
CA LYS A 179 10.91 -17.58 8.84
C LYS A 179 9.76 -17.71 7.85
N GLN A 180 8.79 -18.59 8.11
CA GLN A 180 7.63 -18.74 7.25
C GLN A 180 6.77 -17.46 7.26
N LEU A 181 6.54 -16.87 8.43
CA LEU A 181 5.85 -15.58 8.55
C LEU A 181 6.60 -14.48 7.79
N TYR A 182 7.92 -14.41 7.96
CA TYR A 182 8.78 -13.48 7.24
C TYR A 182 8.64 -13.61 5.72
N GLU A 183 8.72 -14.82 5.16
CA GLU A 183 8.59 -15.02 3.70
C GLU A 183 7.18 -14.65 3.20
N ASN A 184 6.13 -14.94 3.96
CA ASN A 184 4.77 -14.53 3.61
C ASN A 184 4.62 -13.00 3.57
N ILE A 185 5.16 -12.30 4.58
CA ILE A 185 5.13 -10.83 4.64
C ILE A 185 5.96 -10.23 3.50
N LYS A 186 7.13 -10.81 3.23
CA LYS A 186 8.04 -10.36 2.17
C LYS A 186 7.40 -10.42 0.79
N GLN A 187 6.52 -11.38 0.53
CA GLN A 187 5.75 -11.46 -0.72
C GLN A 187 4.76 -10.30 -0.89
N LEU A 188 4.27 -9.67 0.19
CA LEU A 188 3.44 -8.46 0.10
C LEU A 188 4.24 -7.24 -0.35
N PHE A 189 5.55 -7.23 -0.07
CA PHE A 189 6.41 -6.06 -0.26
C PHE A 189 7.64 -6.41 -1.11
N PRO A 190 7.47 -6.83 -2.38
CA PRO A 190 8.60 -7.14 -3.27
C PRO A 190 9.53 -5.95 -3.48
N GLN A 191 9.04 -4.71 -3.34
CA GLN A 191 9.87 -3.50 -3.37
C GLN A 191 10.89 -3.41 -2.24
N TRP A 192 10.68 -4.14 -1.15
CA TRP A 192 11.65 -4.23 -0.06
C TRP A 192 12.92 -5.00 -0.46
N LEU A 193 12.85 -5.87 -1.48
CA LEU A 193 13.97 -6.70 -1.94
C LEU A 193 15.03 -5.95 -2.76
N LEU A 194 14.72 -4.76 -3.25
CA LEU A 194 15.58 -3.97 -4.14
C LEU A 194 16.34 -2.84 -3.42
N ALA A 195 16.16 -2.74 -2.10
CA ALA A 195 16.78 -1.73 -1.25
C ALA A 195 18.00 -2.27 -0.50
#